data_AF-A0A3Q3DP46-F1
#
_entry.id   AF-A0A3Q3DP46-F1
#
_cell.length_a   1.000
_cell.length_b   1.000
_cell.length_c   1.000
_cell.angle_alpha   90.00
_cell.angle_beta   90.00
_cell.angle_gamma   90.00
#
_symmetry.space_group_name_H-M   'P 1'
#
loop_
_entity.id
_entity.type
_entity.pdbx_description
1 polymer ?
#
loop_
_entity_poly.entity_id
_entity_poly.type
_entity_poly.pdbx_seq_one_letter_code
_entity_poly.pdbx_strand_id
1 'polypeptide(L)'
;MCPDETSPPKRRGDGLTINGKSSHAELYCDQLKLSENTHILQPYLPSVLEGLVQLATQFNSEVLALVMETLCIVCTFDPAFTTSAENKICPLTIAVFLKYSNDPVVASLAQGIFKELSQIEGCQGPMQIRLIPTLISIMQAPADKIPTGLCATAIDTLTTVVRNTKPPLSEMLVCQAFPVMAQCTLRTDDNTVMQNGGECLRAYVSVALEQIAQWRDDQGNSGVWYVMQVVNLLLDPRTSEFTAIFVGRLVSTLISRAGTQLGEQLDQILRAILSKMQQAETLSVMQSLIMVFAHLVHSQLEPLLDFLCSLPGPTGKPALEFVMTEWMSRQHLFYGQYEGKVSTVALCKLLQYSLNTDDKRLQDIMVKGEEIYNPAEGIRTRSKAAKNPERWTNIPLLVKIFKLIINELSTVVEANASRANPADWSQVSSTSTILFCLPDDDYYDDDDEDDPDALNDPLDQIDLQAYLTDFLTQFAQQPCYSMFSGHLNNNERQTLQSIGL
;
A
#
# COMPACT_ATOMS: atom_id res chain seq x y z
N MET A 1 66.84 22.12 5.26
CA MET A 1 67.47 21.05 4.48
C MET A 1 66.85 19.73 4.90
N CYS A 2 65.81 19.31 4.19
CA CYS A 2 65.25 17.96 4.04
C CYS A 2 64.05 18.06 3.07
N PRO A 3 63.75 17.04 2.25
CA PRO A 3 63.09 17.20 0.95
C PRO A 3 61.68 16.59 0.84
N ASP A 4 61.00 17.00 -0.23
CA ASP A 4 59.92 16.35 -1.02
C ASP A 4 58.69 15.73 -0.34
N GLU A 5 57.57 16.45 -0.45
CA GLU A 5 56.21 15.91 -0.45
C GLU A 5 55.88 15.31 -1.82
N THR A 6 55.72 13.99 -1.89
CA THR A 6 54.97 13.31 -2.96
C THR A 6 53.94 12.37 -2.35
N SER A 7 52.68 12.81 -2.42
CA SER A 7 51.49 12.09 -1.98
C SER A 7 51.18 10.89 -2.90
N PRO A 8 50.76 9.72 -2.37
CA PRO A 8 50.28 8.61 -3.20
C PRO A 8 48.83 8.85 -3.69
N PRO A 9 48.42 8.27 -4.83
CA PRO A 9 47.09 8.51 -5.39
C PRO A 9 46.01 7.79 -4.57
N LYS A 10 44.99 8.55 -4.15
CA LYS A 10 43.71 8.04 -3.62
C LYS A 10 43.06 7.15 -4.68
N ARG A 11 42.97 5.84 -4.42
CA ARG A 11 42.03 4.96 -5.13
C ARG A 11 40.62 5.42 -4.79
N ARG A 12 39.89 5.90 -5.79
CA ARG A 12 38.43 6.07 -5.70
C ARG A 12 37.83 4.69 -5.44
N GLY A 13 37.19 4.54 -4.28
CA GLY A 13 36.21 3.48 -4.09
C GLY A 13 34.95 3.95 -4.79
N ASP A 14 34.67 3.36 -5.94
CA ASP A 14 33.36 3.48 -6.57
C ASP A 14 32.41 2.66 -5.69
N GLY A 15 31.64 3.35 -4.85
CA GLY A 15 30.52 2.77 -4.13
C GLY A 15 29.44 2.43 -5.16
N LEU A 16 29.19 1.13 -5.35
CA LEU A 16 27.99 0.68 -6.03
C LEU A 16 26.81 0.93 -5.09
N THR A 17 26.05 1.98 -5.36
CA THR A 17 24.66 2.11 -4.94
C THR A 17 23.86 1.08 -5.74
N ILE A 18 23.40 0.02 -5.10
CA ILE A 18 22.55 -1.01 -5.71
C ILE A 18 21.11 -0.66 -5.32
N ASN A 19 20.45 0.15 -6.14
CA ASN A 19 19.00 0.19 -6.24
C ASN A 19 18.61 -0.55 -7.53
N GLY A 20 17.73 -1.55 -7.40
CA GLY A 20 16.85 -2.02 -8.48
C GLY A 20 17.48 -2.63 -9.74
N LYS A 21 18.75 -3.07 -9.72
CA LYS A 21 19.30 -3.88 -10.81
C LYS A 21 19.57 -5.30 -10.32
N SER A 22 18.66 -6.18 -10.72
CA SER A 22 18.75 -7.62 -10.59
C SER A 22 20.20 -8.10 -10.70
N SER A 23 20.68 -8.83 -9.69
CA SER A 23 22.07 -9.28 -9.67
C SER A 23 22.33 -10.15 -10.91
N HIS A 24 23.55 -10.15 -11.44
CA HIS A 24 23.88 -11.00 -12.61
C HIS A 24 23.56 -12.49 -12.37
N ALA A 25 23.46 -12.92 -11.10
CA ALA A 25 23.02 -14.24 -10.70
C ALA A 25 21.50 -14.43 -10.88
N GLU A 26 20.67 -13.48 -10.46
CA GLU A 26 19.22 -13.47 -10.76
C GLU A 26 18.99 -13.54 -12.26
N LEU A 27 19.68 -12.70 -13.05
CA LEU A 27 19.54 -12.67 -14.51
C LEU A 27 19.88 -14.01 -15.18
N TYR A 28 20.88 -14.74 -14.70
CA TYR A 28 21.23 -16.06 -15.21
C TYR A 28 20.22 -17.13 -14.75
N CYS A 29 19.78 -17.06 -13.49
CA CYS A 29 18.78 -17.96 -12.94
C CYS A 29 17.42 -17.79 -13.63
N ASP A 30 17.00 -16.56 -13.88
CA ASP A 30 15.76 -16.22 -14.54
C ASP A 30 15.82 -16.56 -16.03
N GLN A 31 16.95 -16.36 -16.71
CA GLN A 31 17.14 -16.88 -18.08
C GLN A 31 17.00 -18.41 -18.15
N LEU A 32 17.46 -19.14 -17.14
CA LEU A 32 17.33 -20.60 -17.08
C LEU A 32 15.89 -21.05 -16.74
N LYS A 33 15.17 -20.30 -15.90
CA LYS A 33 13.75 -20.52 -15.65
C LYS A 33 12.90 -20.22 -16.90
N LEU A 34 13.15 -19.09 -17.56
CA LEU A 34 12.46 -18.66 -18.78
C LEU A 34 12.73 -19.60 -19.97
N SER A 35 13.87 -20.28 -19.99
CA SER A 35 14.21 -21.27 -21.03
C SER A 35 13.82 -22.71 -20.70
N GLU A 36 13.09 -22.95 -19.59
CA GLU A 36 12.64 -24.26 -19.10
C GLU A 36 13.77 -25.31 -18.93
N ASN A 37 15.03 -24.86 -18.83
CA ASN A 37 16.21 -25.73 -18.74
C ASN A 37 16.68 -25.96 -17.30
N THR A 38 15.79 -25.80 -16.32
CA THR A 38 16.09 -25.95 -14.89
C THR A 38 16.61 -27.35 -14.52
N HIS A 39 16.29 -28.37 -15.32
CA HIS A 39 16.80 -29.74 -15.19
C HIS A 39 18.34 -29.85 -15.26
N ILE A 40 19.03 -28.90 -15.92
CA ILE A 40 20.50 -28.88 -16.00
C ILE A 40 21.12 -28.51 -14.64
N LEU A 41 20.43 -27.69 -13.85
CA LEU A 41 20.90 -27.20 -12.56
C LEU A 41 20.57 -28.14 -11.39
N GLN A 42 19.51 -28.95 -11.50
CA GLN A 42 19.06 -29.87 -10.45
C GLN A 42 20.19 -30.69 -9.78
N PRO A 43 21.13 -31.30 -10.51
CA PRO A 43 22.21 -32.10 -9.90
C PRO A 43 23.17 -31.28 -9.02
N TYR A 44 23.23 -29.97 -9.23
CA TYR A 44 24.16 -29.07 -8.52
C TYR A 44 23.52 -28.39 -7.31
N LEU A 45 22.18 -28.35 -7.22
CA LEU A 45 21.46 -27.69 -6.13
C LEU A 45 21.91 -28.12 -4.71
N PRO A 46 22.14 -29.42 -4.42
CA PRO A 46 22.63 -29.83 -3.10
C PRO A 46 23.98 -29.21 -2.73
N SER A 47 24.93 -29.21 -3.67
CA SER A 47 26.27 -28.67 -3.48
C SER A 47 26.26 -27.14 -3.37
N VAL A 48 25.42 -26.47 -4.16
CA VAL A 48 25.22 -25.01 -4.10
C VAL A 48 24.66 -24.63 -2.73
N LEU A 49 23.60 -25.31 -2.26
CA LEU A 49 23.03 -25.05 -0.96
C LEU A 49 24.06 -25.24 0.17
N GLU A 50 24.84 -26.33 0.14
CA GLU A 50 25.86 -26.55 1.16
C GLU A 50 26.93 -25.44 1.17
N GLY A 51 27.36 -24.98 -0.02
CA GLY A 51 28.26 -23.84 -0.15
C GLY A 51 27.66 -22.55 0.42
N LEU A 52 26.40 -22.25 0.10
CA LEU A 52 25.68 -21.07 0.63
C LEU A 52 25.55 -21.11 2.16
N VAL A 53 25.17 -22.26 2.73
CA VAL A 53 25.08 -22.42 4.19
C VAL A 53 26.46 -22.19 4.84
N GLN A 54 27.54 -22.73 4.26
CA GLN A 54 28.89 -22.52 4.79
C GLN A 54 29.29 -21.03 4.73
N LEU A 55 29.02 -20.35 3.61
CA LEU A 55 29.30 -18.92 3.47
C LEU A 55 28.51 -18.07 4.46
N ALA A 56 27.21 -18.37 4.67
CA ALA A 56 26.37 -17.66 5.63
C ALA A 56 26.89 -17.75 7.07
N THR A 57 27.56 -18.85 7.43
CA THR A 57 28.13 -19.03 8.77
C THR A 57 29.48 -18.34 8.97
N GLN A 58 30.21 -18.05 7.88
CA GLN A 58 31.57 -17.49 7.94
C GLN A 58 31.61 -15.98 7.75
N PHE A 59 30.65 -15.42 6.99
CA PHE A 59 30.65 -14.01 6.61
C PHE A 59 29.44 -13.26 7.20
N ASN A 60 29.55 -11.94 7.28
CA ASN A 60 28.53 -11.03 7.79
C ASN A 60 28.28 -9.87 6.81
N SER A 61 27.28 -9.03 7.09
CA SER A 61 26.94 -7.83 6.31
C SER A 61 26.60 -8.16 4.84
N GLU A 62 27.16 -7.44 3.88
CA GLU A 62 26.91 -7.53 2.43
C GLU A 62 27.04 -8.95 1.85
N VAL A 63 28.02 -9.73 2.31
CA VAL A 63 28.21 -11.11 1.82
C VAL A 63 27.05 -12.00 2.26
N LEU A 64 26.54 -11.79 3.49
CA LEU A 64 25.39 -12.53 3.97
C LEU A 64 24.13 -12.15 3.19
N ALA A 65 23.94 -10.87 2.87
CA ALA A 65 22.82 -10.42 2.04
C ALA A 65 22.84 -11.12 0.67
N LEU A 66 23.99 -11.12 -0.02
CA LEU A 66 24.13 -11.82 -1.30
C LEU A 66 23.86 -13.33 -1.19
N VAL A 67 24.29 -13.96 -0.11
CA VAL A 67 24.02 -15.39 0.16
C VAL A 67 22.53 -15.64 0.36
N MET A 68 21.83 -14.77 1.10
CA MET A 68 20.40 -14.89 1.36
C MET A 68 19.57 -14.63 0.09
N GLU A 69 19.95 -13.64 -0.72
CA GLU A 69 19.35 -13.39 -2.04
C GLU A 69 19.51 -14.62 -2.94
N THR A 70 20.74 -15.14 -3.05
CA THR A 70 21.01 -16.36 -3.83
C THR A 70 20.23 -17.56 -3.31
N LEU A 71 20.11 -17.71 -2.00
CA LEU A 71 19.36 -18.80 -1.36
C LEU A 71 17.85 -18.68 -1.68
N CYS A 72 17.30 -17.48 -1.69
CA CYS A 72 15.91 -17.22 -2.07
C CYS A 72 15.66 -17.73 -3.50
N ILE A 73 16.51 -17.34 -4.45
CA ILE A 73 16.39 -17.78 -5.85
C ILE A 73 16.54 -19.31 -5.96
N VAL A 74 17.49 -19.91 -5.24
CA VAL A 74 17.69 -21.37 -5.20
C VAL A 74 16.41 -22.10 -4.77
N CYS A 75 15.64 -21.56 -3.83
CA CYS A 75 14.39 -22.15 -3.36
C CYS A 75 13.33 -22.26 -4.46
N THR A 76 13.39 -21.39 -5.48
CA THR A 76 12.39 -21.30 -6.56
C THR A 76 12.63 -22.27 -7.74
N PHE A 77 13.79 -22.93 -7.81
CA PHE A 77 14.15 -23.75 -8.97
C PHE A 77 13.45 -25.11 -9.02
N ASP A 78 13.39 -25.80 -7.89
CA ASP A 78 12.81 -27.14 -7.78
C ASP A 78 12.13 -27.31 -6.42
N PRO A 79 10.78 -27.27 -6.38
CA PRO A 79 10.02 -27.45 -5.14
C PRO A 79 10.31 -28.76 -4.42
N ALA A 80 10.65 -29.85 -5.14
CA ALA A 80 10.96 -31.13 -4.53
C ALA A 80 12.31 -31.09 -3.80
N PHE A 81 13.32 -30.46 -4.41
CA PHE A 81 14.61 -30.20 -3.76
C PHE A 81 14.41 -29.31 -2.53
N THR A 82 13.73 -28.18 -2.68
CA THR A 82 13.50 -27.23 -1.57
C THR A 82 12.77 -27.91 -0.41
N THR A 83 11.78 -28.75 -0.68
CA THR A 83 11.11 -29.58 0.35
C THR A 83 12.10 -30.50 1.08
N SER A 84 12.98 -31.18 0.35
CA SER A 84 13.99 -32.07 0.95
C SER A 84 15.04 -31.33 1.79
N ALA A 85 15.26 -30.05 1.48
CA ALA A 85 16.27 -29.19 2.08
C ALA A 85 15.73 -28.21 3.13
N GLU A 86 14.40 -28.16 3.33
CA GLU A 86 13.72 -27.24 4.26
C GLU A 86 14.33 -27.30 5.66
N ASN A 87 14.73 -28.49 6.12
CA ASN A 87 15.35 -28.74 7.42
C ASN A 87 16.73 -28.08 7.61
N LYS A 88 17.34 -27.56 6.53
CA LYS A 88 18.56 -26.74 6.57
C LYS A 88 18.24 -25.28 6.29
N ILE A 89 17.40 -25.03 5.28
CA ILE A 89 17.05 -23.67 4.82
C ILE A 89 16.31 -22.92 5.92
N CYS A 90 15.19 -23.46 6.44
CA CYS A 90 14.35 -22.77 7.41
C CYS A 90 15.10 -22.42 8.71
N PRO A 91 15.84 -23.34 9.36
CA PRO A 91 16.62 -23.00 10.56
C PRO A 91 17.70 -21.94 10.31
N LEU A 92 18.37 -21.96 9.15
CA LEU A 92 19.34 -20.94 8.79
C LEU A 92 18.66 -19.57 8.67
N THR A 93 17.55 -19.50 7.94
CA THR A 93 16.78 -18.26 7.76
C THR A 93 16.28 -17.72 9.10
N ILE A 94 15.77 -18.57 10.00
CA ILE A 94 15.37 -18.17 11.36
C ILE A 94 16.57 -17.61 12.15
N ALA A 95 17.72 -18.28 12.10
CA ALA A 95 18.92 -17.82 12.81
C ALA A 95 19.41 -16.46 12.29
N VAL A 96 19.39 -16.26 10.97
CA VAL A 96 19.74 -14.98 10.33
C VAL A 96 18.74 -13.90 10.70
N PHE A 97 17.43 -14.18 10.61
CA PHE A 97 16.35 -13.28 11.00
C PHE A 97 16.51 -12.79 12.45
N LEU A 98 16.72 -13.70 13.40
CA LEU A 98 16.87 -13.33 14.81
C LEU A 98 18.14 -12.52 15.06
N LYS A 99 19.25 -12.90 14.44
CA LYS A 99 20.57 -12.28 14.65
C LYS A 99 20.67 -10.87 14.04
N TYR A 100 20.02 -10.65 12.91
CA TYR A 100 20.12 -9.41 12.12
C TYR A 100 18.76 -8.71 11.97
N SER A 101 17.88 -8.87 12.95
CA SER A 101 16.54 -8.26 12.95
C SER A 101 16.53 -6.72 12.88
N ASN A 102 17.62 -6.07 13.28
CA ASN A 102 17.79 -4.63 13.17
C ASN A 102 18.26 -4.17 11.78
N ASP A 103 18.60 -5.10 10.88
CA ASP A 103 19.01 -4.81 9.50
C ASP A 103 17.80 -5.05 8.57
N PRO A 104 17.15 -3.98 8.06
CA PRO A 104 15.96 -4.12 7.23
C PRO A 104 16.19 -4.92 5.95
N VAL A 105 17.40 -4.87 5.39
CA VAL A 105 17.75 -5.59 4.15
C VAL A 105 17.78 -7.09 4.43
N VAL A 106 18.46 -7.50 5.50
CA VAL A 106 18.54 -8.91 5.88
C VAL A 106 17.18 -9.45 6.33
N ALA A 107 16.38 -8.64 7.03
CA ALA A 107 15.02 -8.99 7.40
C ALA A 107 14.14 -9.23 6.17
N SER A 108 14.19 -8.35 5.17
CA SER A 108 13.45 -8.49 3.90
C SER A 108 13.88 -9.76 3.15
N LEU A 109 15.18 -10.03 3.04
CA LEU A 109 15.68 -11.25 2.40
C LEU A 109 15.25 -12.53 3.13
N ALA A 110 15.22 -12.50 4.47
CA ALA A 110 14.71 -13.62 5.26
C ALA A 110 13.20 -13.84 5.02
N GLN A 111 12.42 -12.75 4.95
CA GLN A 111 11.00 -12.81 4.59
C GLN A 111 10.78 -13.34 3.17
N GLY A 112 11.62 -12.97 2.21
CA GLY A 112 11.62 -13.53 0.85
C GLY A 112 11.76 -15.06 0.85
N ILE A 113 12.71 -15.60 1.62
CA ILE A 113 12.84 -17.06 1.74
C ILE A 113 11.60 -17.68 2.42
N PHE A 114 11.05 -17.06 3.47
CA PHE A 114 9.83 -17.57 4.10
C PHE A 114 8.62 -17.51 3.16
N LYS A 115 8.52 -16.51 2.29
CA LYS A 115 7.52 -16.43 1.22
C LYS A 115 7.62 -17.65 0.31
N GLU A 116 8.80 -17.91 -0.25
CA GLU A 116 9.03 -19.06 -1.14
C GLU A 116 8.72 -20.40 -0.47
N LEU A 117 9.15 -20.58 0.79
CA LEU A 117 8.84 -21.80 1.56
C LEU A 117 7.34 -21.93 1.85
N SER A 118 6.62 -20.83 2.09
CA SER A 118 5.18 -20.86 2.37
C SER A 118 4.35 -21.26 1.16
N GLN A 119 4.83 -20.97 -0.05
CA GLN A 119 4.15 -21.33 -1.30
C GLN A 119 4.30 -22.82 -1.66
N ILE A 120 5.29 -23.52 -1.09
CA ILE A 120 5.55 -24.95 -1.33
C ILE A 120 4.82 -25.80 -0.27
N GLU A 121 3.82 -26.58 -0.70
CA GLU A 121 2.98 -27.39 0.19
C GLU A 121 3.80 -28.34 1.09
N GLY A 122 4.85 -28.96 0.55
CA GLY A 122 5.75 -29.85 1.31
C GLY A 122 6.56 -29.14 2.41
N CYS A 123 6.76 -27.83 2.30
CA CYS A 123 7.50 -27.02 3.26
C CYS A 123 6.62 -26.41 4.35
N GLN A 124 5.33 -26.15 4.06
CA GLN A 124 4.44 -25.39 4.95
C GLN A 124 4.39 -25.95 6.38
N GLY A 125 4.07 -27.24 6.56
CA GLY A 125 3.98 -27.86 7.87
C GLY A 125 5.30 -27.81 8.65
N PRO A 126 6.40 -28.37 8.10
CA PRO A 126 7.72 -28.32 8.74
C PRO A 126 8.20 -26.90 9.07
N MET A 127 8.03 -25.95 8.15
CA MET A 127 8.43 -24.56 8.35
C MET A 127 7.61 -23.91 9.47
N GLN A 128 6.29 -24.07 9.46
CA GLN A 128 5.41 -23.50 10.49
C GLN A 128 5.77 -24.02 11.89
N ILE A 129 6.05 -25.32 12.03
CA ILE A 129 6.48 -25.94 13.29
C ILE A 129 7.76 -25.30 13.86
N ARG A 130 8.66 -24.81 12.99
CA ARG A 130 9.93 -24.18 13.40
C ARG A 130 9.79 -22.67 13.61
N LEU A 131 9.09 -21.99 12.70
CA LEU A 131 9.02 -20.54 12.64
C LEU A 131 7.96 -19.98 13.61
N ILE A 132 6.74 -20.50 13.59
CA ILE A 132 5.61 -19.89 14.31
C ILE A 132 5.84 -19.81 15.83
N PRO A 133 6.39 -20.85 16.51
CA PRO A 133 6.72 -20.72 17.94
C PRO A 133 7.71 -19.59 18.24
N THR A 134 8.65 -19.34 17.32
CA THR A 134 9.62 -18.24 17.44
C THR A 134 8.92 -16.89 17.34
N LEU A 135 8.04 -16.71 16.34
CA LEU A 135 7.26 -15.48 16.17
C LEU A 135 6.34 -15.22 17.37
N ILE A 136 5.65 -16.26 17.86
CA ILE A 136 4.82 -16.20 19.07
C ILE A 136 5.65 -15.75 20.28
N SER A 137 6.82 -16.33 20.48
CA SER A 137 7.70 -15.97 21.59
C SER A 137 8.14 -14.50 21.53
N ILE A 138 8.36 -13.95 20.33
CA ILE A 138 8.70 -12.53 20.15
C ILE A 138 7.51 -11.66 20.53
N MET A 139 6.32 -11.96 20.00
CA MET A 139 5.11 -11.16 20.23
C MET A 139 4.62 -11.20 21.69
N GLN A 140 4.94 -12.27 22.43
CA GLN A 140 4.63 -12.39 23.86
C GLN A 140 5.70 -11.80 24.78
N ALA A 141 6.91 -11.55 24.26
CA ALA A 141 7.99 -11.00 25.07
C ALA A 141 7.67 -9.56 25.49
N PRO A 142 8.06 -9.14 26.71
CA PRO A 142 7.96 -7.75 27.11
C PRO A 142 8.74 -6.84 26.14
N ALA A 143 8.14 -5.72 25.73
CA ALA A 143 8.71 -4.81 24.73
C ALA A 143 10.09 -4.26 25.14
N ASP A 144 10.36 -4.12 26.44
CA ASP A 144 11.63 -3.68 27.01
C ASP A 144 12.76 -4.73 26.93
N LYS A 145 12.43 -5.99 26.60
CA LYS A 145 13.37 -7.12 26.59
C LYS A 145 13.76 -7.60 25.20
N ILE A 146 13.17 -7.04 24.16
CA ILE A 146 13.46 -7.38 22.77
C ILE A 146 14.05 -6.17 22.04
N PRO A 147 14.87 -6.39 20.99
CA PRO A 147 15.33 -5.31 20.14
C PRO A 147 14.16 -4.50 19.56
N THR A 148 14.35 -3.18 19.47
CA THR A 148 13.39 -2.28 18.83
C THR A 148 13.10 -2.74 17.40
N GLY A 149 11.84 -2.75 17.00
CA GLY A 149 11.42 -3.18 15.66
C GLY A 149 11.26 -4.69 15.47
N LEU A 150 11.91 -5.54 16.28
CA LEU A 150 11.83 -7.00 16.11
C LEU A 150 10.39 -7.53 16.16
N CYS A 151 9.55 -6.98 17.04
CA CYS A 151 8.14 -7.37 17.11
C CYS A 151 7.37 -7.03 15.83
N ALA A 152 7.59 -5.82 15.29
CA ALA A 152 6.96 -5.38 14.05
C ALA A 152 7.37 -6.28 12.88
N THR A 153 8.68 -6.58 12.74
CA THR A 153 9.20 -7.49 11.70
C THR A 153 8.70 -8.93 11.87
N ALA A 154 8.50 -9.38 13.11
CA ALA A 154 7.93 -10.71 13.38
C ALA A 154 6.46 -10.79 12.93
N ILE A 155 5.69 -9.72 13.13
CA ILE A 155 4.31 -9.62 12.63
C ILE A 155 4.30 -9.59 11.10
N ASP A 156 5.18 -8.84 10.44
CA ASP A 156 5.27 -8.83 8.98
C ASP A 156 5.64 -10.20 8.42
N THR A 157 6.58 -10.89 9.09
CA THR A 157 6.93 -12.27 8.72
C THR A 157 5.72 -13.19 8.83
N LEU A 158 4.90 -13.04 9.88
CA LEU A 158 3.65 -13.80 10.03
C LEU A 158 2.66 -13.43 8.91
N THR A 159 2.51 -12.16 8.57
CA THR A 159 1.68 -11.68 7.45
C THR A 159 2.09 -12.35 6.15
N THR A 160 3.39 -12.36 5.83
CA THR A 160 3.94 -13.01 4.64
C THR A 160 3.61 -14.50 4.61
N VAL A 161 3.76 -15.21 5.74
CA VAL A 161 3.42 -16.63 5.84
C VAL A 161 1.92 -16.85 5.58
N VAL A 162 1.05 -16.03 6.19
CA VAL A 162 -0.41 -16.14 6.04
C VAL A 162 -0.84 -15.88 4.59
N ARG A 163 -0.33 -14.80 3.97
CA ARG A 163 -0.63 -14.43 2.57
C ARG A 163 -0.24 -15.51 1.58
N ASN A 164 0.83 -16.24 1.84
CA ASN A 164 1.39 -17.23 0.92
C ASN A 164 1.03 -18.68 1.26
N THR A 165 0.33 -18.92 2.37
CA THR A 165 -0.18 -20.24 2.73
C THR A 165 -1.56 -20.44 2.09
N LYS A 166 -1.73 -21.51 1.33
CA LYS A 166 -3.04 -21.85 0.73
C LYS A 166 -4.04 -22.20 1.83
N PRO A 167 -5.29 -21.67 1.79
CA PRO A 167 -6.32 -22.06 2.73
C PRO A 167 -6.74 -23.55 2.53
N PRO A 168 -7.16 -24.26 3.58
CA PRO A 168 -7.33 -23.78 4.95
C PRO A 168 -5.99 -23.60 5.68
N LEU A 169 -5.90 -22.53 6.48
CA LEU A 169 -4.75 -22.28 7.35
C LEU A 169 -4.68 -23.36 8.45
N SER A 170 -3.46 -23.69 8.88
CA SER A 170 -3.23 -24.68 9.93
C SER A 170 -3.76 -24.20 11.29
N GLU A 171 -4.05 -25.13 12.19
CA GLU A 171 -4.43 -24.81 13.57
C GLU A 171 -3.34 -24.01 14.30
N MET A 172 -2.07 -24.16 13.92
CA MET A 172 -0.98 -23.37 14.49
C MET A 172 -1.10 -21.89 14.14
N LEU A 173 -1.49 -21.57 12.91
CA LEU A 173 -1.73 -20.18 12.49
C LEU A 173 -3.01 -19.62 13.14
N VAL A 174 -4.11 -20.39 13.12
CA VAL A 174 -5.42 -19.90 13.57
C VAL A 174 -5.58 -19.92 15.10
N CYS A 175 -5.17 -20.99 15.77
CA CYS A 175 -5.41 -21.16 17.20
C CYS A 175 -4.26 -20.68 18.09
N GLN A 176 -3.05 -20.49 17.54
CA GLN A 176 -1.88 -20.04 18.31
C GLN A 176 -1.37 -18.67 17.84
N ALA A 177 -1.05 -18.52 16.56
CA ALA A 177 -0.43 -17.27 16.06
C ALA A 177 -1.42 -16.09 16.04
N PHE A 178 -2.60 -16.27 15.45
CA PHE A 178 -3.64 -15.25 15.37
C PHE A 178 -3.99 -14.60 16.74
N PRO A 179 -4.36 -15.35 17.80
CA PRO A 179 -4.74 -14.74 19.07
C PRO A 179 -3.58 -14.00 19.74
N VAL A 180 -2.35 -14.52 19.62
CA VAL A 180 -1.15 -13.87 20.16
C VAL A 180 -0.88 -12.57 19.43
N MET A 181 -0.94 -12.58 18.09
CA MET A 181 -0.75 -11.38 17.27
C MET A 181 -1.82 -10.32 17.58
N ALA A 182 -3.10 -10.69 17.60
CA ALA A 182 -4.18 -9.75 17.91
C ALA A 182 -4.04 -9.13 19.31
N GLN A 183 -3.67 -9.93 20.32
CA GLN A 183 -3.43 -9.44 21.68
C GLN A 183 -2.18 -8.55 21.76
N CYS A 184 -1.12 -8.86 21.00
CA CYS A 184 0.07 -8.04 20.91
C CYS A 184 -0.28 -6.64 20.38
N THR A 185 -1.02 -6.59 19.27
CA THR A 185 -1.51 -5.34 18.66
C THR A 185 -2.41 -4.53 19.59
N LEU A 186 -3.26 -5.18 20.39
CA LEU A 186 -4.14 -4.49 21.33
C LEU A 186 -3.44 -3.91 22.56
N ARG A 187 -2.23 -4.38 22.89
CA ARG A 187 -1.51 -4.01 24.13
C ARG A 187 -0.30 -3.11 23.89
N THR A 188 0.19 -3.06 22.66
CA THR A 188 1.35 -2.26 22.30
C THR A 188 1.05 -0.76 22.36
N ASP A 189 2.08 0.05 22.56
CA ASP A 189 2.11 1.50 22.38
C ASP A 189 2.93 1.92 21.14
N ASP A 190 3.55 0.94 20.45
CA ASP A 190 4.33 1.15 19.24
C ASP A 190 3.43 1.21 17.99
N ASN A 191 3.48 2.34 17.26
CA ASN A 191 2.67 2.58 16.07
C ASN A 191 2.96 1.57 14.94
N THR A 192 4.21 1.15 14.76
CA THR A 192 4.60 0.21 13.71
C THR A 192 4.05 -1.18 14.02
N VAL A 193 4.11 -1.62 15.28
CA VAL A 193 3.46 -2.87 15.72
C VAL A 193 1.94 -2.82 15.52
N MET A 194 1.31 -1.66 15.76
CA MET A 194 -0.12 -1.47 15.49
C MET A 194 -0.46 -1.60 14.00
N GLN A 195 0.29 -0.90 13.15
CA GLN A 195 0.13 -0.90 11.70
C GLN A 195 0.29 -2.32 11.12
N ASN A 196 1.41 -2.97 11.43
CA ASN A 196 1.72 -4.31 10.96
C ASN A 196 0.72 -5.33 11.49
N GLY A 197 0.25 -5.16 12.73
CA GLY A 197 -0.82 -5.97 13.31
C GLY A 197 -2.14 -5.86 12.55
N GLY A 198 -2.54 -4.63 12.18
CA GLY A 198 -3.70 -4.39 11.33
C GLY A 198 -3.58 -5.06 9.96
N GLU A 199 -2.41 -4.97 9.33
CA GLU A 199 -2.13 -5.60 8.05
C GLU A 199 -2.11 -7.14 8.15
N CYS A 200 -1.56 -7.69 9.23
CA CYS A 200 -1.61 -9.12 9.52
C CYS A 200 -3.05 -9.62 9.66
N LEU A 201 -3.91 -8.87 10.38
CA LEU A 201 -5.33 -9.18 10.47
C LEU A 201 -6.03 -9.09 9.11
N ARG A 202 -5.65 -8.12 8.27
CA ARG A 202 -6.16 -8.02 6.89
C ARG A 202 -5.82 -9.28 6.11
N ALA A 203 -4.59 -9.78 6.22
CA ALA A 203 -4.19 -11.04 5.59
C ALA A 203 -5.04 -12.23 6.06
N TYR A 204 -5.27 -12.36 7.37
CA TYR A 204 -6.14 -13.42 7.90
C TYR A 204 -7.59 -13.31 7.40
N VAL A 205 -8.17 -12.11 7.37
CA VAL A 205 -9.53 -11.85 6.87
C VAL A 205 -9.62 -12.12 5.36
N SER A 206 -8.62 -11.70 4.59
CA SER A 206 -8.58 -11.96 3.15
C SER A 206 -8.48 -13.46 2.87
N VAL A 207 -7.50 -14.15 3.47
CA VAL A 207 -7.19 -15.55 3.14
C VAL A 207 -8.18 -16.54 3.74
N ALA A 208 -8.61 -16.35 4.99
CA ALA A 208 -9.32 -17.38 5.76
C ALA A 208 -10.41 -16.82 6.69
N LEU A 209 -11.24 -15.87 6.21
CA LEU A 209 -12.33 -15.29 7.00
C LEU A 209 -13.20 -16.34 7.70
N GLU A 210 -13.57 -17.43 7.03
CA GLU A 210 -14.42 -18.47 7.62
C GLU A 210 -13.79 -19.09 8.87
N GLN A 211 -12.50 -19.39 8.84
CA GLN A 211 -11.78 -19.95 9.99
C GLN A 211 -11.70 -18.94 11.14
N ILE A 212 -11.42 -17.67 10.84
CA ILE A 212 -11.38 -16.59 11.83
C ILE A 212 -12.76 -16.32 12.43
N ALA A 213 -13.82 -16.38 11.61
CA ALA A 213 -15.20 -16.20 12.03
C ALA A 213 -15.73 -17.38 12.87
N GLN A 214 -15.17 -18.57 12.71
CA GLN A 214 -15.52 -19.77 13.50
C GLN A 214 -14.68 -19.90 14.78
N TRP A 215 -13.44 -19.41 14.79
CA TRP A 215 -12.58 -19.43 15.96
C TRP A 215 -13.20 -18.65 17.13
N ARG A 216 -13.04 -19.18 18.34
CA ARG A 216 -13.52 -18.57 19.60
C ARG A 216 -12.43 -18.66 20.66
N ASP A 217 -12.31 -17.63 21.49
CA ASP A 217 -11.52 -17.69 22.72
C ASP A 217 -12.27 -18.37 23.87
N ASP A 218 -11.59 -18.54 25.01
CA ASP A 218 -12.17 -19.14 26.22
C ASP A 218 -13.37 -18.35 26.80
N GLN A 219 -13.53 -17.08 26.41
CA GLN A 219 -14.63 -16.21 26.83
C GLN A 219 -15.79 -16.18 25.81
N GLY A 220 -15.64 -16.87 24.68
CA GLY A 220 -16.62 -16.93 23.60
C GLY A 220 -16.52 -15.79 22.59
N ASN A 221 -15.50 -14.93 22.67
CA ASN A 221 -15.27 -13.89 21.67
C ASN A 221 -14.76 -14.52 20.37
N SER A 222 -15.30 -14.09 19.22
CA SER A 222 -14.89 -14.57 17.91
C SER A 222 -13.61 -13.92 17.40
N GLY A 223 -12.97 -14.50 16.38
CA GLY A 223 -11.82 -13.86 15.73
C GLY A 223 -12.21 -12.52 15.08
N VAL A 224 -13.41 -12.44 14.50
CA VAL A 224 -13.97 -11.17 13.98
C VAL A 224 -14.13 -10.13 15.10
N TRP A 225 -14.48 -10.54 16.32
CA TRP A 225 -14.51 -9.62 17.46
C TRP A 225 -13.13 -9.00 17.73
N TYR A 226 -12.05 -9.78 17.67
CA TYR A 226 -10.69 -9.27 17.82
C TYR A 226 -10.30 -8.31 16.68
N VAL A 227 -10.67 -8.64 15.44
CA VAL A 227 -10.49 -7.74 14.29
C VAL A 227 -11.16 -6.39 14.57
N MET A 228 -12.40 -6.42 15.06
CA MET A 228 -13.14 -5.20 15.41
C MET A 228 -12.48 -4.41 16.56
N GLN A 229 -11.96 -5.08 17.59
CA GLN A 229 -11.23 -4.39 18.66
C GLN A 229 -9.99 -3.68 18.13
N VAL A 230 -9.24 -4.31 17.22
CA VAL A 230 -8.06 -3.68 16.62
C VAL A 230 -8.46 -2.53 15.71
N VAL A 231 -9.50 -2.68 14.87
CA VAL A 231 -10.03 -1.57 14.06
C VAL A 231 -10.40 -0.37 14.94
N ASN A 232 -11.07 -0.60 16.07
CA ASN A 232 -11.42 0.46 17.02
C ASN A 232 -10.19 1.12 17.65
N LEU A 233 -9.13 0.36 17.94
CA LEU A 233 -7.86 0.89 18.46
C LEU A 233 -7.15 1.76 17.40
N LEU A 234 -7.07 1.28 16.16
CA LEU A 234 -6.40 1.99 15.06
C LEU A 234 -7.13 3.29 14.68
N LEU A 235 -8.46 3.30 14.81
CA LEU A 235 -9.32 4.47 14.57
C LEU A 235 -9.55 5.35 15.82
N ASP A 236 -8.92 5.05 16.95
CA ASP A 236 -9.10 5.83 18.17
C ASP A 236 -8.58 7.27 17.98
N PRO A 237 -9.41 8.31 18.14
CA PRO A 237 -8.97 9.70 18.04
C PRO A 237 -8.08 10.16 19.22
N ARG A 238 -7.74 9.28 20.16
CA ARG A 238 -6.81 9.58 21.25
C ARG A 238 -5.39 9.12 20.96
N THR A 239 -5.22 8.22 19.99
CA THR A 239 -3.92 7.71 19.56
C THR A 239 -3.38 8.55 18.40
N SER A 240 -2.10 8.35 18.06
CA SER A 240 -1.45 9.01 16.93
C SER A 240 -2.27 8.86 15.64
N GLU A 241 -2.33 9.88 14.78
CA GLU A 241 -3.00 9.75 13.47
C GLU A 241 -2.40 8.60 12.64
N PHE A 242 -1.11 8.31 12.84
CA PHE A 242 -0.38 7.31 12.09
C PHE A 242 -0.85 5.87 12.37
N THR A 243 -1.61 5.62 13.44
CA THR A 243 -2.24 4.30 13.64
C THR A 243 -3.22 3.96 12.51
N ALA A 244 -3.73 4.96 11.78
CA ALA A 244 -4.70 4.81 10.72
C ALA A 244 -4.11 4.83 9.30
N ILE A 245 -2.78 4.77 9.12
CA ILE A 245 -2.16 4.78 7.77
C ILE A 245 -2.69 3.63 6.89
N PHE A 246 -2.84 2.41 7.41
CA PHE A 246 -3.26 1.23 6.63
C PHE A 246 -4.64 0.68 7.01
N VAL A 247 -5.33 1.31 7.96
CA VAL A 247 -6.62 0.79 8.47
C VAL A 247 -7.70 0.77 7.38
N GLY A 248 -7.63 1.67 6.40
CA GLY A 248 -8.54 1.71 5.27
C GLY A 248 -8.57 0.41 4.46
N ARG A 249 -7.40 -0.20 4.24
CA ARG A 249 -7.28 -1.50 3.56
C ARG A 249 -7.95 -2.61 4.38
N LEU A 250 -7.67 -2.69 5.68
CA LEU A 250 -8.30 -3.67 6.58
C LEU A 250 -9.84 -3.55 6.58
N VAL A 251 -10.37 -2.33 6.73
CA VAL A 251 -11.82 -2.09 6.75
C VAL A 251 -12.44 -2.44 5.40
N SER A 252 -11.82 -2.05 4.29
CA SER A 252 -12.32 -2.35 2.95
C SER A 252 -12.34 -3.86 2.67
N THR A 253 -11.29 -4.58 3.04
CA THR A 253 -11.25 -6.06 2.96
C THR A 253 -12.33 -6.69 3.85
N LEU A 254 -12.54 -6.17 5.07
CA LEU A 254 -13.55 -6.68 5.97
C LEU A 254 -14.96 -6.49 5.40
N ILE A 255 -15.26 -5.32 4.83
CA ILE A 255 -16.55 -5.04 4.15
C ILE A 255 -16.74 -5.97 2.95
N SER A 256 -15.71 -6.14 2.11
CA SER A 256 -15.77 -6.98 0.92
C SER A 256 -16.00 -8.46 1.27
N ARG A 257 -15.34 -8.97 2.32
CA ARG A 257 -15.38 -10.40 2.69
C ARG A 257 -16.53 -10.77 3.62
N ALA A 258 -16.80 -9.96 4.64
CA ALA A 258 -17.85 -10.23 5.64
C ALA A 258 -19.25 -9.76 5.18
N GLY A 259 -19.31 -8.80 4.25
CA GLY A 259 -20.54 -8.32 3.64
C GLY A 259 -21.60 -7.91 4.68
N THR A 260 -22.79 -8.49 4.59
CA THR A 260 -23.94 -8.18 5.46
C THR A 260 -23.77 -8.66 6.91
N GLN A 261 -22.78 -9.51 7.21
CA GLN A 261 -22.55 -10.00 8.58
C GLN A 261 -22.08 -8.90 9.54
N LEU A 262 -21.52 -7.80 9.02
CA LEU A 262 -21.09 -6.66 9.82
C LEU A 262 -22.28 -5.89 10.40
N GLY A 263 -23.39 -5.75 9.64
CA GLY A 263 -24.60 -5.06 10.10
C GLY A 263 -24.31 -3.75 10.82
N GLU A 264 -24.74 -3.65 12.09
CA GLU A 264 -24.55 -2.48 12.96
C GLU A 264 -23.07 -2.13 13.25
N GLN A 265 -22.14 -3.07 13.09
CA GLN A 265 -20.71 -2.83 13.31
C GLN A 265 -20.12 -1.94 12.22
N LEU A 266 -20.67 -1.97 11.00
CA LEU A 266 -20.24 -1.11 9.91
C LEU A 266 -20.47 0.37 10.27
N ASP A 267 -21.66 0.72 10.75
CA ASP A 267 -21.99 2.07 11.18
C ASP A 267 -21.05 2.58 12.27
N GLN A 268 -20.65 1.72 13.19
CA GLN A 268 -19.69 2.05 14.26
C GLN A 268 -18.29 2.35 13.68
N ILE A 269 -17.83 1.53 12.72
CA ILE A 269 -16.55 1.76 12.03
C ILE A 269 -16.58 3.08 11.27
N LEU A 270 -17.64 3.34 10.50
CA LEU A 270 -17.73 4.57 9.71
C LEU A 270 -17.76 5.83 10.60
N ARG A 271 -18.41 5.76 11.76
CA ARG A 271 -18.34 6.84 12.77
C ARG A 271 -16.93 7.03 13.32
N ALA A 272 -16.22 5.94 13.59
CA ALA A 272 -14.83 6.00 14.06
C ALA A 272 -13.90 6.59 12.99
N ILE A 273 -14.09 6.22 11.72
CA ILE A 273 -13.37 6.81 10.57
C ILE A 273 -13.63 8.32 10.49
N LEU A 274 -14.88 8.76 10.55
CA LEU A 274 -15.22 10.20 10.54
C LEU A 274 -14.55 10.94 11.70
N SER A 275 -14.53 10.35 12.90
CA SER A 275 -13.87 10.93 14.06
C SER A 275 -12.35 11.01 13.89
N LYS A 276 -11.72 10.00 13.29
CA LYS A 276 -10.26 9.98 13.04
C LYS A 276 -9.87 10.97 11.93
N MET A 277 -10.68 11.06 10.87
CA MET A 277 -10.50 12.05 9.79
C MET A 277 -10.54 13.50 10.29
N GLN A 278 -11.29 13.80 11.36
CA GLN A 278 -11.34 15.15 11.92
C GLN A 278 -9.98 15.60 12.50
N GLN A 279 -9.14 14.65 12.92
CA GLN A 279 -7.85 14.93 13.52
C GLN A 279 -6.67 14.72 12.58
N ALA A 280 -6.87 13.92 11.53
CA ALA A 280 -5.81 13.60 10.60
C ALA A 280 -5.50 14.78 9.67
N GLU A 281 -4.23 15.14 9.60
CA GLU A 281 -3.73 16.18 8.70
C GLU A 281 -2.89 15.58 7.57
N THR A 282 -2.23 14.44 7.83
CA THR A 282 -1.34 13.78 6.88
C THR A 282 -2.13 13.14 5.73
N LEU A 283 -1.65 13.37 4.50
CA LEU A 283 -2.28 12.88 3.27
C LEU A 283 -2.45 11.35 3.24
N SER A 284 -1.42 10.58 3.60
CA SER A 284 -1.47 9.12 3.59
C SER A 284 -2.58 8.57 4.50
N VAL A 285 -2.72 9.14 5.71
CA VAL A 285 -3.79 8.79 6.65
C VAL A 285 -5.16 9.18 6.07
N MET A 286 -5.29 10.41 5.56
CA MET A 286 -6.55 10.88 4.98
C MET A 286 -6.97 10.07 3.76
N GLN A 287 -6.04 9.73 2.87
CA GLN A 287 -6.27 8.86 1.72
C GLN A 287 -6.79 7.51 2.20
N SER A 288 -6.09 6.84 3.13
CA SER A 288 -6.51 5.55 3.69
C SER A 288 -7.96 5.56 4.21
N LEU A 289 -8.32 6.60 4.97
CA LEU A 289 -9.65 6.75 5.55
C LEU A 289 -10.73 7.07 4.49
N ILE A 290 -10.43 7.98 3.55
CA ILE A 290 -11.35 8.35 2.47
C ILE A 290 -11.60 7.16 1.53
N MET A 291 -10.57 6.35 1.29
CA MET A 291 -10.67 5.18 0.41
C MET A 291 -11.73 4.18 0.91
N VAL A 292 -12.04 4.10 2.20
CA VAL A 292 -13.15 3.26 2.69
C VAL A 292 -14.49 3.70 2.09
N PHE A 293 -14.75 5.01 2.04
CA PHE A 293 -15.95 5.55 1.42
C PHE A 293 -15.93 5.38 -0.10
N ALA A 294 -14.75 5.54 -0.73
CA ALA A 294 -14.59 5.27 -2.16
C ALA A 294 -14.97 3.83 -2.49
N HIS A 295 -14.49 2.82 -1.75
CA HIS A 295 -14.88 1.42 -1.96
C HIS A 295 -16.39 1.19 -1.72
N LEU A 296 -16.98 1.84 -0.70
CA LEU A 296 -18.42 1.73 -0.43
C LEU A 296 -19.30 2.33 -1.53
N VAL A 297 -18.83 3.35 -2.26
CA VAL A 297 -19.53 3.89 -3.44
C VAL A 297 -19.74 2.82 -4.52
N HIS A 298 -18.84 1.83 -4.64
CA HIS A 298 -18.99 0.76 -5.64
C HIS A 298 -20.00 -0.32 -5.24
N SER A 299 -20.19 -0.55 -3.94
CA SER A 299 -20.98 -1.67 -3.42
C SER A 299 -22.32 -1.26 -2.79
N GLN A 300 -22.35 -0.12 -2.09
CA GLN A 300 -23.49 0.34 -1.28
C GLN A 300 -23.68 1.86 -1.36
N LEU A 301 -23.77 2.40 -2.58
CA LEU A 301 -23.90 3.84 -2.83
C LEU A 301 -25.05 4.51 -2.06
N GLU A 302 -26.30 4.07 -2.27
CA GLU A 302 -27.45 4.73 -1.63
C GLU A 302 -27.44 4.60 -0.10
N PRO A 303 -27.21 3.41 0.49
CA PRO A 303 -27.07 3.28 1.94
C PRO A 303 -25.96 4.15 2.52
N LEU A 304 -24.84 4.30 1.81
CA LEU A 304 -23.75 5.18 2.22
C LEU A 304 -24.20 6.65 2.28
N LEU A 305 -24.90 7.13 1.25
CA LEU A 305 -25.41 8.50 1.23
C LEU A 305 -26.45 8.73 2.32
N ASP A 306 -27.36 7.78 2.55
CA ASP A 306 -28.34 7.84 3.64
C ASP A 306 -27.65 7.91 5.00
N PHE A 307 -26.67 7.03 5.23
CA PHE A 307 -25.88 6.99 6.45
C PHE A 307 -25.15 8.32 6.69
N LEU A 308 -24.39 8.82 5.72
CA LEU A 308 -23.63 10.06 5.86
C LEU A 308 -24.51 11.30 6.02
N CYS A 309 -25.74 11.29 5.50
CA CYS A 309 -26.71 12.36 5.72
C CYS A 309 -27.40 12.27 7.09
N SER A 310 -27.53 11.07 7.66
CA SER A 310 -28.15 10.87 8.97
C SER A 310 -27.30 11.39 10.14
N LEU A 311 -26.01 11.64 9.90
CA LEU A 311 -25.05 12.03 10.94
C LEU A 311 -24.65 13.50 10.83
N PRO A 312 -24.52 14.21 11.97
CA PRO A 312 -23.86 15.50 11.97
C PRO A 312 -22.34 15.31 11.82
N GLY A 313 -21.76 16.03 10.87
CA GLY A 313 -20.32 16.21 10.74
C GLY A 313 -19.76 17.20 11.78
N PRO A 314 -18.43 17.44 11.77
CA PRO A 314 -17.74 18.25 12.77
C PRO A 314 -18.16 19.73 12.76
N THR A 315 -18.76 20.21 11.67
CA THR A 315 -19.23 21.59 11.49
C THR A 315 -20.74 21.75 11.76
N GLY A 316 -21.42 20.69 12.22
CA GLY A 316 -22.88 20.67 12.44
C GLY A 316 -23.72 20.49 11.16
N LYS A 317 -23.08 20.48 9.99
CA LYS A 317 -23.68 20.08 8.71
C LYS A 317 -23.63 18.56 8.54
N PRO A 318 -24.35 17.95 7.56
CA PRO A 318 -24.29 16.50 7.35
C PRO A 318 -22.86 15.98 7.15
N ALA A 319 -22.55 14.80 7.66
CA ALA A 319 -21.22 14.19 7.53
C ALA A 319 -20.84 13.97 6.05
N LEU A 320 -21.82 13.82 5.15
CA LEU A 320 -21.61 13.79 3.70
C LEU A 320 -20.84 15.02 3.21
N GLU A 321 -21.20 16.22 3.65
CA GLU A 321 -20.49 17.45 3.25
C GLU A 321 -19.04 17.45 3.74
N PHE A 322 -18.79 16.93 4.94
CA PHE A 322 -17.44 16.80 5.48
C PHE A 322 -16.60 15.83 4.64
N VAL A 323 -17.08 14.61 4.40
CA VAL A 323 -16.36 13.61 3.59
C VAL A 323 -16.08 14.13 2.19
N MET A 324 -17.08 14.70 1.52
CA MET A 324 -16.90 15.23 0.17
C MET A 324 -15.95 16.43 0.15
N THR A 325 -15.99 17.33 1.14
CA THR A 325 -15.06 18.46 1.20
C THR A 325 -13.61 17.99 1.37
N GLU A 326 -13.37 17.06 2.30
CA GLU A 326 -12.03 16.54 2.54
C GLU A 326 -11.51 15.75 1.33
N TRP A 327 -12.35 14.91 0.71
CA TRP A 327 -12.00 14.16 -0.49
C TRP A 327 -11.70 15.07 -1.68
N MET A 328 -12.60 16.02 -2.01
CA MET A 328 -12.43 16.89 -3.17
C MET A 328 -11.20 17.79 -3.08
N SER A 329 -10.76 18.11 -1.86
CA SER A 329 -9.55 18.90 -1.63
C SER A 329 -8.25 18.11 -1.79
N ARG A 330 -8.29 16.77 -1.73
CA ARG A 330 -7.09 15.90 -1.73
C ARG A 330 -7.03 14.90 -2.86
N GLN A 331 -8.11 14.72 -3.64
CA GLN A 331 -8.17 13.74 -4.75
C GLN A 331 -6.94 13.81 -5.67
N HIS A 332 -6.57 15.02 -6.11
CA HIS A 332 -5.43 15.25 -7.01
C HIS A 332 -4.05 14.93 -6.41
N LEU A 333 -3.99 14.60 -5.12
CA LEU A 333 -2.78 14.22 -4.40
C LEU A 333 -2.74 12.72 -4.10
N PHE A 334 -3.82 11.98 -4.38
CA PHE A 334 -3.83 10.54 -4.13
C PHE A 334 -2.80 9.83 -5.01
N TYR A 335 -2.13 8.86 -4.42
CA TYR A 335 -1.12 8.02 -5.06
C TYR A 335 -1.53 6.55 -5.01
N GLY A 336 -0.85 5.71 -5.80
CA GLY A 336 -1.20 4.30 -5.98
C GLY A 336 -2.10 4.09 -7.21
N GLN A 337 -1.71 3.17 -8.10
CA GLN A 337 -2.43 2.94 -9.34
C GLN A 337 -3.85 2.39 -9.08
N TYR A 338 -3.96 1.44 -8.16
CA TYR A 338 -5.22 0.82 -7.77
C TYR A 338 -6.13 1.84 -7.05
N GLU A 339 -5.61 2.52 -6.03
CA GLU A 339 -6.33 3.56 -5.28
C GLU A 339 -6.84 4.68 -6.19
N GLY A 340 -6.02 5.10 -7.16
CA GLY A 340 -6.39 6.06 -8.19
C GLY A 340 -7.57 5.60 -9.03
N LYS A 341 -7.56 4.35 -9.52
CA LYS A 341 -8.69 3.75 -10.28
C LYS A 341 -9.96 3.72 -9.43
N VAL A 342 -9.90 3.15 -8.22
CA VAL A 342 -11.06 3.03 -7.33
C VAL A 342 -11.66 4.41 -7.04
N SER A 343 -10.83 5.36 -6.59
CA SER A 343 -11.30 6.71 -6.27
C SER A 343 -11.92 7.41 -7.48
N THR A 344 -11.26 7.36 -8.63
CA THR A 344 -11.71 8.05 -9.85
C THR A 344 -13.02 7.48 -10.39
N VAL A 345 -13.16 6.15 -10.42
CA VAL A 345 -14.39 5.49 -10.85
C VAL A 345 -15.52 5.73 -9.84
N ALA A 346 -15.22 5.80 -8.53
CA ALA A 346 -16.19 6.19 -7.51
C ALA A 346 -16.74 7.61 -7.77
N LEU A 347 -15.87 8.56 -8.11
CA LEU A 347 -16.25 9.92 -8.48
C LEU A 347 -17.14 9.96 -9.73
N CYS A 348 -16.82 9.16 -10.75
CA CYS A 348 -17.67 9.01 -11.94
C CYS A 348 -19.07 8.50 -11.57
N LYS A 349 -19.15 7.48 -10.71
CA LYS A 349 -20.43 6.92 -10.23
C LYS A 349 -21.24 7.94 -9.42
N LEU A 350 -20.60 8.70 -8.51
CA LEU A 350 -21.27 9.74 -7.74
C LEU A 350 -21.87 10.83 -8.63
N LEU A 351 -21.10 11.29 -9.62
CA LEU A 351 -21.57 12.28 -10.60
C LEU A 351 -22.75 11.75 -11.42
N GLN A 352 -22.61 10.54 -11.98
CA GLN A 352 -23.66 9.91 -12.79
C GLN A 352 -24.94 9.67 -11.98
N TYR A 353 -24.79 9.13 -10.77
CA TYR A 353 -25.92 8.87 -9.88
C TYR A 353 -26.67 10.16 -9.55
N SER A 354 -25.97 11.21 -9.09
CA SER A 354 -26.63 12.46 -8.69
C SER A 354 -27.40 13.13 -9.83
N LEU A 355 -26.91 13.01 -11.07
CA LEU A 355 -27.59 13.55 -12.24
C LEU A 355 -28.78 12.71 -12.69
N ASN A 356 -28.67 11.39 -12.60
CA ASN A 356 -29.75 10.48 -13.01
C ASN A 356 -30.92 10.48 -12.01
N THR A 357 -30.65 10.67 -10.72
CA THR A 357 -31.66 10.62 -9.65
C THR A 357 -32.08 11.99 -9.13
N ASP A 358 -31.47 13.07 -9.62
CA ASP A 358 -31.65 14.43 -9.11
C ASP A 358 -31.39 14.54 -7.59
N ASP A 359 -30.33 13.89 -7.12
CA ASP A 359 -30.05 13.77 -5.69
C ASP A 359 -29.53 15.09 -5.09
N LYS A 360 -30.45 15.81 -4.45
CA LYS A 360 -30.19 17.10 -3.77
C LYS A 360 -29.14 17.02 -2.68
N ARG A 361 -28.96 15.84 -2.05
CA ARG A 361 -27.95 15.66 -0.99
C ARG A 361 -26.54 15.94 -1.49
N LEU A 362 -26.29 15.67 -2.78
CA LEU A 362 -25.01 15.93 -3.44
C LEU A 362 -25.01 17.28 -4.17
N GLN A 363 -26.12 17.66 -4.81
CA GLN A 363 -26.21 18.91 -5.57
C GLN A 363 -26.09 20.17 -4.70
N ASP A 364 -26.64 20.15 -3.48
CA ASP A 364 -26.66 21.30 -2.58
C ASP A 364 -25.31 21.55 -1.88
N ILE A 365 -24.35 20.63 -2.01
CA ILE A 365 -23.02 20.74 -1.41
C ILE A 365 -22.15 21.71 -2.24
N MET A 366 -21.50 22.64 -1.53
CA MET A 366 -20.55 23.58 -2.10
C MET A 366 -19.15 23.32 -1.54
N VAL A 367 -18.15 23.26 -2.41
CA VAL A 367 -16.75 22.96 -2.05
C VAL A 367 -15.78 23.97 -2.67
N LYS A 368 -14.55 23.99 -2.14
CA LYS A 368 -13.45 24.80 -2.68
C LYS A 368 -13.13 24.36 -4.12
N GLY A 369 -13.15 25.32 -5.03
CA GLY A 369 -12.84 25.12 -6.44
C GLY A 369 -11.35 25.28 -6.74
N GLU A 370 -11.01 26.42 -7.35
CA GLU A 370 -9.67 26.80 -7.80
C GLU A 370 -9.17 28.01 -7.02
N GLU A 371 -7.85 28.10 -6.87
CA GLU A 371 -7.22 29.28 -6.29
C GLU A 371 -7.29 30.45 -7.28
N ILE A 372 -7.69 31.62 -6.79
CA ILE A 372 -7.80 32.84 -7.58
C ILE A 372 -6.44 33.54 -7.57
N TYR A 373 -5.68 33.33 -8.64
CA TYR A 373 -4.39 33.99 -8.85
C TYR A 373 -4.55 35.44 -9.33
N ASN A 374 -3.73 36.35 -8.78
CA ASN A 374 -3.55 37.67 -9.38
C ASN A 374 -2.36 37.61 -10.34
N PRO A 375 -2.56 37.69 -11.67
CA PRO A 375 -1.47 37.55 -12.65
C PRO A 375 -0.40 38.64 -12.57
N ALA A 376 -0.65 39.74 -11.85
CA ALA A 376 0.34 40.77 -11.57
C ALA A 376 1.29 40.41 -10.41
N GLU A 377 0.96 39.38 -9.63
CA GLU A 377 1.74 38.91 -8.49
C GLU A 377 2.75 37.86 -9.01
N GLY A 378 4.03 38.24 -9.12
CA GLY A 378 5.11 37.27 -9.39
C GLY A 378 5.27 36.25 -8.24
N ILE A 379 6.30 35.39 -8.28
CA ILE A 379 6.52 34.26 -7.33
C ILE A 379 5.97 34.53 -5.93
N ARG A 380 5.00 33.70 -5.53
CA ARG A 380 4.27 33.82 -4.27
C ARG A 380 4.98 33.02 -3.18
N THR A 381 5.63 33.72 -2.26
CA THR A 381 6.31 33.12 -1.11
C THR A 381 5.36 32.96 0.07
N ARG A 382 5.68 32.07 1.02
CA ARG A 382 4.89 31.87 2.27
C ARG A 382 4.58 33.19 2.99
N SER A 383 5.52 34.13 3.01
CA SER A 383 5.35 35.48 3.59
C SER A 383 4.39 36.40 2.82
N LYS A 384 4.26 36.23 1.50
CA LYS A 384 3.25 36.95 0.69
C LYS A 384 1.86 36.36 0.89
N ALA A 385 1.75 35.02 0.95
CA ALA A 385 0.48 34.34 1.22
C ALA A 385 -0.07 34.68 2.62
N ALA A 386 0.80 34.87 3.63
CA ALA A 386 0.39 35.34 4.95
C ALA A 386 -0.16 36.78 4.96
N LYS A 387 0.32 37.65 4.06
CA LYS A 387 -0.14 39.05 3.94
C LYS A 387 -1.40 39.19 3.07
N ASN A 388 -1.49 38.38 2.02
CA ASN A 388 -2.64 38.27 1.13
C ASN A 388 -3.13 36.82 1.14
N PRO A 389 -4.02 36.42 2.06
CA PRO A 389 -4.47 35.04 2.18
C PRO A 389 -5.06 34.53 0.87
N GLU A 390 -4.85 33.24 0.61
CA GLU A 390 -5.33 32.55 -0.59
C GLU A 390 -6.85 32.66 -0.69
N ARG A 391 -7.32 33.05 -1.87
CA ARG A 391 -8.75 33.13 -2.17
C ARG A 391 -9.09 31.98 -3.09
N TRP A 392 -10.07 31.20 -2.68
CA TRP A 392 -10.54 30.05 -3.44
C TRP A 392 -11.93 30.36 -3.97
N THR A 393 -12.23 29.90 -5.19
CA THR A 393 -13.61 29.89 -5.67
C THR A 393 -14.43 28.89 -4.84
N ASN A 394 -15.75 29.12 -4.75
CA ASN A 394 -16.68 28.18 -4.13
C ASN A 394 -17.63 27.70 -5.22
N ILE A 395 -17.63 26.40 -5.52
CA ILE A 395 -18.35 25.82 -6.64
C ILE A 395 -19.21 24.63 -6.19
N PRO A 396 -20.26 24.26 -6.94
CA PRO A 396 -21.05 23.06 -6.64
C PRO A 396 -20.17 21.80 -6.66
N LEU A 397 -20.48 20.86 -5.77
CA LEU A 397 -19.75 19.61 -5.62
C LEU A 397 -19.60 18.85 -6.94
N LEU A 398 -20.70 18.70 -7.69
CA LEU A 398 -20.69 17.98 -8.97
C LEU A 398 -19.74 18.63 -9.99
N VAL A 399 -19.62 19.95 -9.98
CA VAL A 399 -18.69 20.68 -10.86
C VAL A 399 -17.24 20.39 -10.45
N LYS A 400 -16.95 20.35 -9.14
CA LYS A 400 -15.61 19.99 -8.65
C LYS A 400 -15.26 18.54 -8.99
N ILE A 401 -16.20 17.60 -8.83
CA ILE A 401 -16.03 16.20 -9.23
C ILE A 401 -15.69 16.11 -10.72
N PHE A 402 -16.45 16.80 -11.57
CA PHE A 402 -16.21 16.82 -13.01
C PHE A 402 -14.81 17.34 -13.37
N LYS A 403 -14.36 18.43 -12.73
CA LYS A 403 -12.99 18.95 -12.90
C LYS A 403 -11.92 17.95 -12.48
N LEU A 404 -12.12 17.24 -11.37
CA LEU A 404 -11.18 16.23 -10.89
C LEU A 404 -11.11 15.03 -11.85
N ILE A 405 -12.23 14.57 -12.40
CA ILE A 405 -12.25 13.50 -13.42
C ILE A 405 -11.43 13.91 -14.65
N ILE A 406 -11.53 15.17 -15.09
CA ILE A 406 -10.72 15.69 -16.21
C ILE A 406 -9.23 15.72 -15.83
N ASN A 407 -8.90 16.14 -14.61
CA ASN A 407 -7.53 16.14 -14.12
C ASN A 407 -6.93 14.73 -14.15
N GLU A 408 -7.65 13.73 -13.65
CA GLU A 408 -7.22 12.33 -13.68
C GLU A 408 -7.00 11.83 -15.11
N LEU A 409 -7.88 12.18 -16.05
CA LEU A 409 -7.66 11.85 -17.47
C LEU A 409 -6.35 12.47 -17.98
N SER A 410 -6.09 13.74 -17.65
CA SER A 410 -4.84 14.41 -18.04
C SER A 410 -3.62 13.66 -17.50
N THR A 411 -3.64 13.34 -16.21
CA THR A 411 -2.55 12.61 -15.54
C THR A 411 -2.33 11.23 -16.14
N VAL A 412 -3.39 10.48 -16.42
CA VAL A 412 -3.29 9.14 -17.03
C VAL A 412 -2.76 9.22 -18.48
N VAL A 413 -3.22 10.19 -19.27
CA VAL A 413 -2.74 10.40 -20.64
C VAL A 413 -1.25 10.76 -20.64
N GLU A 414 -0.82 11.65 -19.74
CA GLU A 414 0.58 12.03 -19.57
C GLU A 414 1.44 10.81 -19.17
N ALA A 415 1.01 10.04 -18.18
CA ALA A 415 1.71 8.84 -17.73
C ALA A 415 1.84 7.79 -18.84
N ASN A 416 0.78 7.56 -19.62
CA ASN A 416 0.79 6.62 -20.74
C ASN A 416 1.67 7.11 -21.90
N ALA A 417 1.69 8.41 -22.19
CA ALA A 417 2.57 9.00 -23.20
C ALA A 417 4.06 8.86 -22.83
N SER A 418 4.41 9.07 -21.55
CA SER A 418 5.76 8.87 -21.04
C SER A 418 6.21 7.39 -21.13
N ARG A 419 5.31 6.44 -20.86
CA ARG A 419 5.58 5.00 -20.99
C ARG A 419 5.76 4.57 -22.45
N ALA A 420 5.04 5.18 -23.39
CA ALA A 420 5.12 4.85 -24.81
C ALA A 420 6.40 5.36 -25.49
N ASN A 421 7.08 6.37 -24.92
CA ASN A 421 8.25 7.01 -25.54
C ASN A 421 9.46 7.15 -24.59
N PRO A 422 10.04 6.03 -24.11
CA PRO A 422 11.15 6.03 -23.13
C PRO A 422 12.50 6.56 -23.68
N ALA A 423 12.60 6.82 -24.99
CA ALA A 423 13.87 7.11 -25.67
C ALA A 423 14.42 8.54 -25.45
N ASP A 424 13.63 9.49 -24.94
CA ASP A 424 13.99 10.92 -24.89
C ASP A 424 14.81 11.31 -23.64
N TRP A 425 14.97 10.40 -22.67
CA TRP A 425 15.78 10.63 -21.46
C TRP A 425 17.29 10.48 -21.68
N SER A 426 17.74 10.12 -22.88
CA SER A 426 19.15 9.88 -23.19
C SER A 426 19.88 11.08 -23.84
N GLN A 427 19.20 12.20 -24.08
CA GLN A 427 19.80 13.37 -24.74
C GLN A 427 19.50 14.69 -24.03
N VAL A 428 20.01 14.85 -22.80
CA VAL A 428 20.24 16.19 -22.25
C VAL A 428 21.72 16.37 -21.88
N SER A 429 22.43 16.98 -22.83
CA SER A 429 23.65 17.80 -22.74
C SER A 429 24.66 17.56 -21.59
N SER A 430 25.89 17.22 -21.99
CA SER A 430 27.12 17.00 -21.22
C SER A 430 27.69 18.22 -20.44
N THR A 431 26.87 19.04 -19.79
CA THR A 431 27.35 20.24 -19.06
C THR A 431 26.64 20.48 -17.73
N SER A 432 26.45 19.45 -16.91
CA SER A 432 26.11 19.62 -15.49
C SER A 432 26.51 18.41 -14.64
N THR A 433 27.82 18.16 -14.52
CA THR A 433 28.41 17.18 -13.58
C THR A 433 28.23 17.55 -12.09
N ILE A 434 27.21 18.36 -11.74
CA ILE A 434 26.88 18.77 -10.37
C ILE A 434 25.45 18.32 -9.99
N LEU A 435 24.68 17.75 -10.92
CA LEU A 435 23.34 17.20 -10.67
C LEU A 435 23.37 15.66 -10.57
N PHE A 436 24.39 15.09 -9.94
CA PHE A 436 24.48 13.64 -9.66
C PHE A 436 24.57 13.35 -8.15
N CYS A 437 24.36 14.37 -7.31
CA CYS A 437 24.49 14.30 -5.84
C CYS A 437 23.30 14.90 -5.09
N LEU A 438 22.15 15.11 -5.75
CA LEU A 438 20.91 15.27 -5.00
C LEU A 438 20.39 13.84 -4.74
N PRO A 439 20.00 13.49 -3.50
CA PRO A 439 19.28 12.25 -3.29
C PRO A 439 18.01 12.31 -4.14
N ASP A 440 17.79 11.28 -4.95
CA ASP A 440 16.51 10.99 -5.59
C ASP A 440 15.49 10.70 -4.47
N ASP A 441 14.96 11.75 -3.85
CA ASP A 441 13.65 11.70 -3.18
C ASP A 441 12.60 11.88 -4.29
N ASP A 442 11.68 10.92 -4.41
CA ASP A 442 10.53 10.82 -5.34
C ASP A 442 10.62 9.74 -6.45
N TYR A 443 11.23 8.58 -6.15
CA TYR A 443 10.67 7.34 -6.72
C TYR A 443 9.48 6.96 -5.83
N TYR A 444 8.26 7.14 -6.35
CA TYR A 444 7.09 6.49 -5.77
C TYR A 444 7.41 5.00 -5.71
N ASP A 445 7.42 4.42 -4.50
CA ASP A 445 7.48 2.99 -4.31
C ASP A 445 6.38 2.35 -5.17
N ASP A 446 6.78 1.51 -6.13
CA ASP A 446 5.92 0.57 -6.86
C ASP A 446 5.39 -0.55 -5.93
N ASP A 447 5.51 -0.43 -4.60
CA ASP A 447 5.07 -1.41 -3.61
C ASP A 447 3.54 -1.65 -3.63
N ASP A 448 2.75 -0.75 -4.25
CA ASP A 448 1.31 -0.95 -4.44
C ASP A 448 0.96 -1.87 -5.64
N GLU A 449 1.90 -2.20 -6.54
CA GLU A 449 1.65 -3.12 -7.67
C GLU A 449 1.52 -4.60 -7.22
N ASP A 450 1.93 -4.93 -5.99
CA ASP A 450 2.01 -6.31 -5.49
C ASP A 450 0.92 -6.69 -4.45
N ASP A 451 -0.04 -5.81 -4.11
CA ASP A 451 -1.11 -6.18 -3.16
C ASP A 451 -2.05 -7.24 -3.77
N PRO A 452 -2.07 -8.48 -3.24
CA PRO A 452 -2.89 -9.54 -3.81
C PRO A 452 -4.39 -9.24 -3.71
N ASP A 453 -4.83 -8.43 -2.75
CA ASP A 453 -6.26 -8.07 -2.64
C ASP A 453 -6.66 -7.09 -3.75
N ALA A 454 -5.78 -6.15 -4.12
CA ALA A 454 -6.00 -5.18 -5.19
C ALA A 454 -6.00 -5.87 -6.57
N LEU A 455 -5.03 -6.76 -6.83
CA LEU A 455 -4.93 -7.52 -8.08
C LEU A 455 -6.14 -8.44 -8.34
N ASN A 456 -6.82 -8.86 -7.27
CA ASN A 456 -8.03 -9.67 -7.35
C ASN A 456 -9.32 -8.84 -7.52
N ASP A 457 -9.25 -7.51 -7.38
CA ASP A 457 -10.40 -6.63 -7.59
C ASP A 457 -10.60 -6.36 -9.10
N PRO A 458 -11.82 -6.57 -9.64
CA PRO A 458 -12.11 -6.27 -11.04
C PRO A 458 -11.83 -4.82 -11.46
N LEU A 459 -11.85 -3.87 -10.53
CA LEU A 459 -11.52 -2.46 -10.79
C LEU A 459 -10.07 -2.28 -11.22
N ASP A 460 -9.15 -3.14 -10.78
CA ASP A 460 -7.76 -3.04 -11.18
C ASP A 460 -7.55 -3.39 -12.66
N GLN A 461 -8.40 -4.24 -13.24
CA GLN A 461 -8.31 -4.62 -14.65
C GLN A 461 -8.85 -3.54 -15.61
N ILE A 462 -9.41 -2.44 -15.10
CA ILE A 462 -9.97 -1.37 -15.92
C ILE A 462 -8.84 -0.53 -16.53
N ASP A 463 -8.88 -0.37 -17.86
CA ASP A 463 -8.15 0.70 -18.54
C ASP A 463 -8.80 2.04 -18.18
N LEU A 464 -8.16 2.74 -17.24
CA LEU A 464 -8.68 4.00 -16.70
C LEU A 464 -8.78 5.08 -17.78
N GLN A 465 -7.85 5.12 -18.75
CA GLN A 465 -7.90 6.12 -19.82
C GLN A 465 -9.12 5.89 -20.72
N ALA A 466 -9.34 4.64 -21.14
CA ALA A 466 -10.49 4.27 -21.96
C ALA A 466 -11.81 4.54 -21.21
N TYR A 467 -11.89 4.10 -19.95
CA TYR A 467 -13.08 4.32 -19.11
C TYR A 467 -13.43 5.80 -18.96
N LEU A 468 -12.45 6.65 -18.64
CA LEU A 468 -12.66 8.08 -18.45
C LEU A 468 -13.03 8.78 -19.76
N THR A 469 -12.40 8.39 -20.87
CA THR A 469 -12.71 8.94 -22.21
C THR A 469 -14.15 8.64 -22.59
N ASP A 470 -14.59 7.39 -22.40
CA ASP A 470 -15.97 6.97 -22.67
C ASP A 470 -16.96 7.70 -21.75
N PHE A 471 -16.66 7.80 -20.45
CA PHE A 471 -17.48 8.49 -19.48
C PHE A 471 -17.69 9.97 -19.84
N LEU A 472 -16.60 10.70 -20.12
CA LEU A 472 -16.66 12.12 -20.45
C LEU A 472 -17.36 12.37 -21.80
N THR A 473 -17.18 11.47 -22.77
CA THR A 473 -17.86 11.55 -24.07
C THR A 473 -19.37 11.37 -23.91
N GLN A 474 -19.81 10.42 -23.09
CA GLN A 474 -21.23 10.24 -22.77
C GLN A 474 -21.78 11.41 -21.95
N PHE A 475 -21.01 11.93 -21.00
CA PHE A 475 -21.40 13.08 -20.17
C PHE A 475 -21.62 14.35 -21.01
N ALA A 476 -20.75 14.61 -21.99
CA ALA A 476 -20.85 15.78 -22.86
C ALA A 476 -22.13 15.81 -23.72
N GLN A 477 -22.75 14.65 -23.94
CA GLN A 477 -24.03 14.55 -24.66
C GLN A 477 -25.25 14.88 -23.79
N GLN A 478 -25.09 15.00 -22.47
CA GLN A 478 -26.19 15.30 -21.56
C GLN A 478 -26.57 16.78 -21.58
N PRO A 479 -27.86 17.14 -21.44
CA PRO A 479 -28.30 18.55 -21.49
C PRO A 479 -27.64 19.45 -20.44
N CYS A 480 -27.33 18.89 -19.27
CA CYS A 480 -26.70 19.61 -18.17
C CYS A 480 -25.26 20.01 -18.47
N TYR A 481 -24.58 19.38 -19.43
CA TYR A 481 -23.17 19.66 -19.76
C TYR A 481 -22.89 21.14 -20.03
N SER A 482 -23.85 21.85 -20.66
CA SER A 482 -23.73 23.29 -20.93
C SER A 482 -23.49 24.14 -19.66
N MET A 483 -24.05 23.73 -18.52
CA MET A 483 -23.84 24.39 -17.24
C MET A 483 -22.46 24.05 -16.66
N PHE A 484 -22.00 22.81 -16.83
CA PHE A 484 -20.68 22.35 -16.34
C PHE A 484 -19.52 22.95 -17.15
N SER A 485 -19.64 23.01 -18.48
CA SER A 485 -18.59 23.52 -19.37
C SER A 485 -18.26 25.00 -19.12
N GLY A 486 -19.25 25.78 -18.66
CA GLY A 486 -19.06 27.18 -18.26
C GLY A 486 -18.10 27.37 -17.08
N HIS A 487 -17.93 26.33 -16.23
CA HIS A 487 -17.01 26.36 -15.10
C HIS A 487 -15.59 25.90 -15.43
N LEU A 488 -15.34 25.39 -16.64
CA LEU A 488 -14.03 24.85 -17.00
C LEU A 488 -13.01 25.95 -17.28
N ASN A 489 -11.79 25.75 -16.75
CA ASN A 489 -10.62 26.57 -17.06
C ASN A 489 -10.01 26.16 -18.41
N ASN A 490 -9.01 26.90 -18.88
CA ASN A 490 -8.41 26.67 -20.20
C ASN A 490 -7.69 25.31 -20.30
N ASN A 491 -7.02 24.86 -19.23
CA ASN A 491 -6.30 23.60 -19.23
C ASN A 491 -7.27 22.42 -19.33
N GLU A 492 -8.33 22.43 -18.52
CA GLU A 492 -9.37 21.41 -18.55
C GLU A 492 -10.07 21.32 -19.91
N ARG A 493 -10.32 22.47 -20.57
CA ARG A 493 -10.85 22.50 -21.93
C ARG A 493 -9.89 21.90 -22.95
N GLN A 494 -8.58 22.13 -22.80
CA GLN A 494 -7.57 21.53 -23.67
C GLN A 494 -7.51 20.01 -23.50
N THR A 495 -7.62 19.51 -22.26
CA THR A 495 -7.72 18.07 -21.98
C THR A 495 -8.96 17.46 -22.63
N LEU A 496 -10.12 18.12 -22.59
CA LEU A 496 -11.32 17.64 -23.28
C LEU A 496 -11.17 17.68 -24.82
N GLN A 497 -10.51 18.70 -25.36
CA GLN A 497 -10.25 18.79 -26.80
C GLN A 497 -9.34 17.67 -27.30
N SER A 498 -8.40 17.18 -26.46
CA SER A 498 -7.50 16.08 -26.85
C SER A 498 -8.23 14.76 -27.08
N ILE A 499 -9.40 14.57 -26.44
CA ILE A 499 -10.29 13.43 -26.66
C ILE A 499 -11.46 13.74 -27.62
N GLY A 500 -11.47 14.93 -28.23
CA GLY A 500 -12.44 15.30 -29.26
C GLY A 500 -13.71 16.00 -28.77
N LEU A 501 -13.70 16.59 -27.57
CA LEU A 501 -14.83 17.30 -26.95
C LEU A 501 -14.71 18.83 -26.93
#